data_AF-A0A2N1MB15-F1
#
_entry.id   AF-A0A2N1MB15-F1
#
_cell.length_a   1.000
_cell.length_b   1.000
_cell.length_c   1.000
_cell.angle_alpha   90.00
_cell.angle_beta   90.00
_cell.angle_gamma   90.00
#
_symmetry.space_group_name_H-M   'P 1'
#
loop_
_entity.id
_entity.type
_entity.pdbx_description
1 polymer ?
#
loop_
_entity_poly.entity_id
_entity_poly.type
_entity_poly.pdbx_seq_one_letter_code
_entity_poly.pdbx_strand_id
1 'polypeptide(L)'
;MEYIPSEDRSKLRYPDYWARDFNSWGINDWDTYWIEKQPQSIYITKHNSHTALADELRCLKQVYSSIHPAYDKILKLLKELQNITKDTTNKKIWEARDRITSIKMESELFELESDLDKKGTQAGLQIARRGFQLYAGIEFDSVERERKRMKADEKNKEASSFIPNLQDRTQCELRTPENKEQMVLRRKKKVNYAESSDSDEYVEGSKVL
;
A
#
# COMPACT_ATOMS: atom_id res chain seq x y z
N MET A 1 52.97 5.12 4.97
CA MET A 1 51.66 5.42 4.36
C MET A 1 51.41 6.90 4.60
N GLU A 2 51.62 7.74 3.60
CA GLU A 2 51.37 9.18 3.77
C GLU A 2 49.86 9.42 3.75
N TYR A 3 49.38 9.80 4.92
CA TYR A 3 47.98 10.05 5.24
C TYR A 3 47.64 11.48 4.80
N ILE A 4 46.52 11.69 4.10
CA ILE A 4 45.98 13.05 3.89
C ILE A 4 45.94 13.76 5.25
N PRO A 5 46.58 14.94 5.42
CA PRO A 5 46.59 15.66 6.69
C PRO A 5 45.18 15.88 7.23
N SER A 6 44.99 15.75 8.54
CA SER A 6 43.66 15.80 9.18
C SER A 6 42.89 17.10 8.90
N GLU A 7 43.59 18.22 8.73
CA GLU A 7 43.00 19.51 8.38
C GLU A 7 42.37 19.51 6.98
N ASP A 8 43.00 18.82 6.03
CA ASP A 8 42.51 18.71 4.66
C ASP A 8 41.42 17.65 4.49
N ARG A 9 41.39 16.64 5.37
CA ARG A 9 40.29 15.67 5.44
C ARG A 9 38.95 16.32 5.80
N SER A 10 38.97 17.39 6.58
CA SER A 10 37.75 18.11 6.97
C SER A 10 37.02 18.74 5.78
N LYS A 11 37.72 18.95 4.65
CA LYS A 11 37.15 19.50 3.41
C LYS A 11 36.48 18.43 2.55
N LEU A 12 36.77 17.16 2.80
CA LEU A 12 36.24 16.01 2.06
C LEU A 12 34.95 15.54 2.70
N ARG A 13 33.94 15.25 1.87
CA ARG A 13 32.67 14.69 2.33
C ARG A 13 32.77 13.19 2.61
N TYR A 14 33.72 12.51 1.98
CA TYR A 14 33.90 11.06 2.10
C TYR A 14 35.33 10.68 2.50
N PRO A 15 35.85 11.16 3.64
CA PRO A 15 37.24 10.99 4.04
C PRO A 15 37.65 9.51 4.17
N ASP A 16 36.72 8.63 4.56
CA ASP A 16 36.96 7.19 4.69
C ASP A 16 37.41 6.54 3.38
N TYR A 17 36.84 6.95 2.25
CA TYR A 17 37.17 6.41 0.94
C TYR A 17 38.62 6.74 0.54
N TRP A 18 39.02 7.99 0.82
CA TRP A 18 40.32 8.55 0.46
C TRP A 18 41.44 8.17 1.41
N ALA A 19 41.13 7.62 2.59
CA ALA A 19 42.13 7.10 3.51
C ALA A 19 42.81 5.80 3.00
N ARG A 20 42.27 5.19 1.94
CA ARG A 20 42.83 4.01 1.26
C ARG A 20 44.01 4.40 0.35
N ASP A 21 44.82 3.41 -0.03
CA ASP A 21 45.93 3.62 -0.96
C ASP A 21 45.44 4.28 -2.26
N PHE A 22 46.13 5.34 -2.70
CA PHE A 22 45.79 6.05 -3.93
C PHE A 22 45.85 5.15 -5.18
N ASN A 23 46.64 4.07 -5.13
CA ASN A 23 46.68 3.08 -6.21
C ASN A 23 45.35 2.35 -6.38
N SER A 24 44.58 2.17 -5.28
CA SER A 24 43.28 1.51 -5.30
C SER A 24 42.12 2.46 -5.62
N TRP A 25 42.39 3.74 -5.87
CA TRP A 25 41.32 4.66 -6.28
C TRP A 25 40.91 4.39 -7.72
N GLY A 26 39.61 4.27 -7.94
CA GLY A 26 39.00 4.07 -9.25
C GLY A 26 37.59 4.62 -9.30
N ILE A 27 37.09 4.93 -10.49
CA ILE A 27 35.70 5.40 -10.66
C ILE A 27 34.72 4.28 -10.32
N ASN A 28 35.02 3.05 -10.72
CA ASN A 28 34.19 1.89 -10.39
C ASN A 28 34.22 1.58 -8.89
N ASP A 29 35.39 1.66 -8.26
CA ASP A 29 35.53 1.50 -6.80
C ASP A 29 34.76 2.59 -6.03
N TRP A 30 34.75 3.81 -6.55
CA TRP A 30 33.95 4.91 -6.02
C TRP A 30 32.46 4.63 -6.13
N ASP A 31 31.99 4.20 -7.31
CA ASP A 31 30.58 3.90 -7.51
C ASP A 31 30.09 2.78 -6.59
N THR A 32 30.90 1.72 -6.41
CA THR A 32 30.59 0.66 -5.45
C THR A 32 30.48 1.21 -4.03
N TYR A 33 31.47 1.99 -3.58
CA TYR A 33 31.43 2.65 -2.26
C TYR A 33 30.20 3.56 -2.10
N TRP A 34 29.88 4.34 -3.12
CA TRP A 34 28.75 5.27 -3.13
C TRP A 34 27.41 4.54 -2.96
N ILE A 35 27.23 3.44 -3.68
CA ILE A 35 26.04 2.58 -3.60
C ILE A 35 25.94 1.95 -2.20
N GLU A 36 27.04 1.39 -1.69
CA GLU A 36 27.09 0.72 -0.38
C GLU A 36 26.82 1.66 0.80
N LYS A 37 27.22 2.93 0.70
CA LYS A 37 26.96 3.92 1.75
C LYS A 37 25.51 4.43 1.77
N GLN A 38 24.71 4.17 0.73
CA GLN A 38 23.34 4.69 0.61
C GLN A 38 22.27 3.64 0.26
N PRO A 39 22.26 2.43 0.85
CA PRO A 39 21.51 1.28 0.32
C PRO A 39 19.98 1.45 0.33
N GLN A 40 19.45 2.43 1.05
CA GLN A 40 18.00 2.71 1.15
C GLN A 40 17.56 3.92 0.33
N SER A 41 18.49 4.67 -0.27
CA SER A 41 18.15 5.85 -1.05
C SER A 41 17.73 5.45 -2.46
N ILE A 42 16.45 5.58 -2.76
CA ILE A 42 15.90 5.42 -4.12
C ILE A 42 16.52 6.45 -5.07
N TYR A 43 16.98 7.59 -4.52
CA TYR A 43 17.57 8.72 -5.25
C TYR A 43 19.07 8.58 -5.56
N ILE A 44 19.69 7.41 -5.34
CA ILE A 44 21.05 7.17 -5.85
C ILE A 44 20.99 7.16 -7.39
N THR A 45 21.74 8.07 -8.00
CA THR A 45 21.93 8.08 -9.46
C THR A 45 23.42 8.08 -9.78
N LYS A 46 23.73 7.53 -10.96
CA LYS A 46 25.08 7.60 -11.54
C LYS A 46 25.60 9.03 -11.63
N HIS A 47 24.72 9.95 -12.04
CA HIS A 47 25.06 11.36 -12.14
C HIS A 47 25.50 11.92 -10.78
N ASN A 48 24.75 11.66 -9.71
CA ASN A 48 25.09 12.15 -8.37
C ASN A 48 26.43 11.59 -7.87
N SER A 49 26.68 10.30 -8.10
CA SER A 49 27.96 9.67 -7.77
C SER A 49 29.13 10.36 -8.47
N HIS A 50 29.03 10.55 -9.78
CA HIS A 50 30.08 11.16 -10.58
C HIS A 50 30.30 12.64 -10.26
N THR A 51 29.22 13.39 -10.02
CA THR A 51 29.32 14.79 -9.59
C THR A 51 30.04 14.89 -8.25
N ALA A 52 29.69 14.05 -7.28
CA ALA A 52 30.38 14.01 -6.00
C ALA A 52 31.85 13.61 -6.13
N LEU A 53 32.17 12.61 -6.96
CA LEU A 53 33.55 12.23 -7.24
C LEU A 53 34.36 13.38 -7.85
N ALA A 54 33.78 14.09 -8.82
CA ALA A 54 34.43 15.22 -9.47
C ALA A 54 34.76 16.35 -8.47
N ASP A 55 33.84 16.63 -7.55
CA ASP A 55 34.04 17.64 -6.51
C ASP A 55 35.12 17.23 -5.52
N GLU A 56 35.09 15.98 -5.02
CA GLU A 56 36.12 15.45 -4.11
C GLU A 56 37.51 15.45 -4.77
N LEU A 57 37.62 15.01 -6.04
CA LEU A 57 38.87 15.05 -6.79
C LEU A 57 39.38 16.48 -6.98
N ARG A 58 38.49 17.46 -7.16
CA ARG A 58 38.87 18.88 -7.26
C ARG A 58 39.42 19.40 -5.93
N CYS A 59 38.84 18.99 -4.80
CA CYS A 59 39.36 19.29 -3.47
C CYS A 59 40.74 18.63 -3.25
N LEU A 60 40.87 17.33 -3.52
CA LEU A 60 42.14 16.60 -3.37
C LEU A 60 43.26 17.17 -4.22
N LYS A 61 42.95 17.64 -5.42
CA LYS A 61 43.91 18.32 -6.31
C LYS A 61 44.51 19.57 -5.67
N GLN A 62 43.77 20.29 -4.82
CA GLN A 62 44.26 21.47 -4.11
C GLN A 62 45.11 21.10 -2.88
N VAL A 63 44.94 19.89 -2.36
CA VAL A 63 45.64 19.39 -1.18
C VAL A 63 47.01 18.80 -1.56
N TYR A 64 47.06 18.00 -2.62
CA TYR A 64 48.31 17.37 -3.05
C TYR A 64 49.18 18.32 -3.87
N SER A 65 50.47 18.37 -3.53
CA SER A 65 51.49 19.00 -4.38
C SER A 65 51.60 18.28 -5.73
N SER A 66 51.93 19.02 -6.79
CA SER A 66 52.08 18.47 -8.15
C SER A 66 53.18 17.42 -8.28
N ILE A 67 54.10 17.34 -7.32
CA ILE A 67 55.20 16.36 -7.29
C ILE A 67 54.72 15.02 -6.69
N HIS A 68 53.60 15.01 -5.98
CA HIS A 68 53.11 13.82 -5.29
C HIS A 68 52.40 12.85 -6.28
N PRO A 69 52.69 11.53 -6.29
CA PRO A 69 52.09 10.58 -7.24
C PRO A 69 50.55 10.54 -7.25
N ALA A 70 49.91 10.80 -6.10
CA ALA A 70 48.46 10.90 -6.02
C ALA A 70 47.90 12.06 -6.87
N TYR A 71 48.66 13.13 -7.10
CA TYR A 71 48.24 14.24 -7.96
C TYR A 71 48.03 13.76 -9.40
N ASP A 72 48.97 12.98 -9.95
CA ASP A 72 48.85 12.39 -11.28
C ASP A 72 47.67 11.40 -11.36
N LYS A 73 47.48 10.60 -10.30
CA LYS A 73 46.34 9.70 -10.19
C LYS A 73 45.00 10.47 -10.22
N ILE A 74 44.91 11.59 -9.49
CA ILE A 74 43.72 12.46 -9.48
C ILE A 74 43.43 13.03 -10.87
N LEU A 75 44.46 13.53 -11.57
CA LEU A 75 44.30 14.04 -12.93
C LEU A 75 43.83 12.96 -13.90
N LYS A 76 44.37 11.74 -13.78
CA LYS A 76 43.94 10.59 -14.57
C LYS A 76 42.46 10.26 -14.33
N LEU A 77 42.04 10.18 -13.06
CA LEU A 77 40.65 9.91 -12.69
C LEU A 77 39.69 11.00 -13.21
N LEU A 78 40.07 12.28 -13.12
CA LEU A 78 39.26 13.38 -13.68
C LEU A 78 39.06 13.23 -15.20
N LYS A 79 40.10 12.82 -15.93
CA LYS A 79 40.03 12.59 -17.38
C LYS A 79 39.22 11.33 -17.74
N GLU A 80 39.37 10.27 -16.95
CA GLU A 80 38.57 9.04 -17.10
C GLU A 80 37.09 9.33 -16.86
N LEU A 81 36.76 10.16 -15.87
CA LEU A 81 35.38 10.53 -15.52
C LEU A 81 34.67 11.27 -16.65
N GLN A 82 35.41 12.08 -17.43
CA GLN A 82 34.86 12.72 -18.63
C GLN A 82 34.48 11.72 -19.74
N ASN A 83 35.11 10.54 -19.76
CA ASN A 83 34.95 9.53 -20.82
C ASN A 83 34.27 8.24 -20.34
N ILE A 84 33.78 8.22 -19.10
CA ILE A 84 33.24 7.04 -18.42
C ILE A 84 31.97 6.47 -19.07
N THR A 85 31.31 7.23 -19.94
CA THR A 85 30.11 6.78 -20.67
C THR A 85 30.35 5.53 -21.51
N LYS A 86 31.61 5.28 -21.90
CA LYS A 86 32.02 4.11 -22.70
C LYS A 86 32.49 2.92 -21.85
N ASP A 87 32.59 3.07 -20.53
CA ASP A 87 33.08 2.01 -19.64
C ASP A 87 31.99 0.94 -19.42
N THR A 88 32.30 -0.28 -19.87
CA THR A 88 31.38 -1.42 -19.81
C THR A 88 31.24 -2.00 -18.40
N THR A 89 32.27 -1.89 -17.56
CA THR A 89 32.23 -2.34 -16.17
C THR A 89 31.38 -1.40 -15.35
N ASN A 90 31.59 -0.10 -15.53
CA ASN A 90 30.78 0.95 -14.91
C ASN A 90 29.30 0.78 -15.26
N LYS A 91 29.01 0.54 -16.55
CA LYS A 91 27.65 0.26 -17.01
C LYS A 91 27.03 -0.94 -16.27
N LYS A 92 27.75 -2.04 -16.11
CA LYS A 92 27.27 -3.23 -15.38
C LYS A 92 27.00 -2.96 -13.90
N ILE A 93 27.82 -2.13 -13.23
CA ILE A 93 27.62 -1.76 -11.82
C ILE A 93 26.26 -1.06 -11.66
N TRP A 94 25.99 -0.07 -12.51
CA TRP A 94 24.74 0.70 -12.44
C TRP A 94 23.51 -0.13 -12.88
N GLU A 95 23.64 -0.96 -13.91
CA GLU A 95 22.58 -1.91 -14.29
C GLU A 95 22.24 -2.90 -13.18
N ALA A 96 23.25 -3.41 -12.47
CA ALA A 96 23.02 -4.32 -11.34
C ALA A 96 22.29 -3.61 -10.19
N ARG A 97 22.69 -2.37 -9.86
CA ARG A 97 22.01 -1.57 -8.85
C ARG A 97 20.55 -1.33 -9.20
N ASP A 98 20.27 -0.98 -10.45
CA ASP A 98 18.89 -0.71 -10.89
C ASP A 98 18.03 -1.98 -10.85
N ARG A 99 18.59 -3.13 -11.23
CA ARG A 99 17.93 -4.44 -11.08
C ARG A 99 17.62 -4.77 -9.62
N ILE A 100 18.58 -4.59 -8.71
CA ILE A 100 18.37 -4.81 -7.27
C ILE A 100 17.25 -3.90 -6.76
N THR A 101 17.22 -2.65 -7.20
CA THR A 101 16.18 -1.68 -6.81
C THR A 101 14.80 -2.11 -7.32
N SER A 102 14.71 -2.57 -8.58
CA SER A 102 13.47 -3.11 -9.16
C SER A 102 12.95 -4.31 -8.36
N ILE A 103 13.81 -5.31 -8.10
CA ILE A 103 13.45 -6.52 -7.34
C ILE A 103 12.98 -6.15 -5.92
N LYS A 104 13.65 -5.18 -5.29
CA LYS A 104 13.26 -4.70 -3.96
C LYS A 104 11.86 -4.08 -3.97
N MET A 105 11.56 -3.21 -4.95
CA MET A 105 10.23 -2.61 -5.09
C MET A 105 9.15 -3.66 -5.39
N GLU A 106 9.45 -4.64 -6.23
CA GLU A 106 8.54 -5.77 -6.51
C GLU A 106 8.29 -6.62 -5.25
N SER A 107 9.32 -6.83 -4.43
CA SER A 107 9.19 -7.55 -3.15
C SER A 107 8.35 -6.78 -2.14
N GLU A 108 8.56 -5.46 -2.00
CA GLU A 108 7.75 -4.59 -1.15
C GLU A 108 6.28 -4.57 -1.60
N LEU A 109 6.02 -4.59 -2.90
CA LEU A 109 4.67 -4.68 -3.46
C LEU A 109 4.00 -6.03 -3.16
N PHE A 110 4.74 -7.13 -3.32
CA PHE A 110 4.26 -8.46 -3.00
C PHE A 110 3.89 -8.63 -1.51
N GLU A 111 4.70 -8.08 -0.60
CA GLU A 111 4.39 -8.08 0.83
C GLU A 111 3.09 -7.32 1.15
N LEU A 112 2.91 -6.15 0.54
CA LEU A 112 1.69 -5.35 0.68
C LEU A 112 0.44 -6.08 0.14
N GLU A 113 0.55 -6.74 -1.00
CA GLU A 113 -0.53 -7.55 -1.59
C GLU A 113 -0.91 -8.72 -0.66
N SER A 114 0.09 -9.44 -0.14
CA SER A 114 -0.13 -10.52 0.83
C SER A 114 -0.88 -10.06 2.07
N ASP A 115 -0.57 -8.86 2.57
CA ASP A 115 -1.22 -8.31 3.75
C ASP A 115 -2.66 -7.84 3.50
N LEU A 116 -2.97 -7.39 2.29
CA LEU A 116 -4.34 -7.10 1.86
C LEU A 116 -5.17 -8.39 1.75
N ASP A 117 -4.61 -9.44 1.15
CA ASP A 117 -5.29 -10.73 1.00
C ASP A 117 -5.64 -11.39 2.33
N LYS A 118 -4.72 -11.36 3.31
CA LYS A 118 -4.99 -11.86 4.66
C LYS A 118 -6.16 -11.13 5.31
N LYS A 119 -6.19 -9.79 5.19
CA LYS A 119 -7.25 -8.94 5.76
C LYS A 119 -8.60 -9.16 5.06
N GLY A 120 -8.60 -9.24 3.73
CA GLY A 120 -9.78 -9.49 2.91
C GLY A 120 -10.38 -10.88 3.16
N THR A 121 -9.53 -11.90 3.22
CA THR A 121 -9.93 -13.30 3.51
C THR A 121 -10.53 -13.42 4.90
N GLN A 122 -9.92 -12.79 5.91
CA GLN A 122 -10.45 -12.81 7.28
C GLN A 122 -11.82 -12.11 7.38
N ALA A 123 -12.00 -10.97 6.70
CA ALA A 123 -13.28 -10.27 6.65
C ALA A 123 -14.37 -11.11 5.94
N GLY A 124 -14.03 -11.70 4.79
CA GLY A 124 -14.92 -12.59 4.04
C GLY A 124 -15.35 -13.81 4.85
N LEU A 125 -14.42 -14.45 5.57
CA LEU A 125 -14.71 -15.60 6.43
C LEU A 125 -15.65 -15.23 7.59
N GLN A 126 -15.47 -14.05 8.20
CA GLN A 126 -16.36 -13.57 9.26
C GLN A 126 -17.78 -13.30 8.75
N ILE A 127 -17.91 -12.70 7.56
CA ILE A 127 -19.20 -12.44 6.92
C ILE A 127 -19.91 -13.76 6.62
N ALA A 128 -19.21 -14.71 5.99
CA ALA A 128 -19.77 -16.03 5.68
C ALA A 128 -20.22 -16.76 6.96
N ARG A 129 -19.39 -16.74 8.01
CA ARG A 129 -19.73 -17.37 9.31
C ARG A 129 -20.97 -16.75 9.95
N ARG A 130 -21.12 -15.43 9.92
CA ARG A 130 -22.35 -14.75 10.39
C ARG A 130 -23.56 -15.12 9.54
N GLY A 131 -23.41 -15.17 8.22
CA GLY A 131 -24.47 -15.59 7.29
C GLY A 131 -25.00 -16.99 7.58
N PHE A 132 -24.11 -17.98 7.77
CA PHE A 132 -24.49 -19.35 8.11
C PHE A 132 -25.17 -19.45 9.49
N GLN A 133 -24.70 -18.72 10.49
CA GLN A 133 -25.34 -18.69 11.82
C GLN A 133 -26.76 -18.13 11.78
N LEU A 134 -26.97 -17.04 11.03
CA LEU A 134 -28.30 -16.47 10.84
C LEU A 134 -29.24 -17.44 10.10
N TYR A 135 -28.77 -18.10 9.04
CA TYR A 135 -29.56 -19.11 8.32
C TYR A 135 -29.97 -20.28 9.23
N ALA A 136 -29.04 -20.82 10.03
CA ALA A 136 -29.34 -21.89 10.96
C ALA A 136 -30.37 -21.47 12.02
N GLY A 137 -30.30 -20.24 12.53
CA GLY A 137 -31.29 -19.71 13.47
C GLY A 137 -32.67 -19.56 12.83
N ILE A 138 -32.74 -19.04 11.60
CA ILE A 138 -34.01 -18.84 10.88
C ILE A 138 -34.65 -20.18 10.51
N GLU A 139 -33.87 -21.16 10.05
CA GLU A 139 -34.38 -22.50 9.73
C GLU A 139 -34.85 -23.23 10.98
N PHE A 140 -34.10 -23.15 12.08
CA PHE A 140 -34.52 -23.76 13.34
C PHE A 140 -35.81 -23.12 13.88
N ASP A 141 -35.91 -21.79 13.88
CA ASP A 141 -37.11 -21.07 14.30
C ASP A 141 -38.32 -21.37 13.40
N SER A 142 -38.09 -21.56 12.11
CA SER A 142 -39.10 -21.98 11.14
C SER A 142 -39.64 -23.38 11.45
N VAL A 143 -38.74 -24.35 11.64
CA VAL A 143 -39.10 -25.74 11.94
C VAL A 143 -39.78 -25.86 13.31
N GLU A 144 -39.28 -25.15 14.32
CA GLU A 144 -39.85 -25.15 15.67
C GLU A 144 -41.26 -24.51 15.67
N ARG A 145 -41.45 -23.43 14.89
CA ARG A 145 -42.75 -22.78 14.72
C ARG A 145 -43.74 -23.68 13.99
N GLU A 146 -43.30 -24.40 12.96
CA GLU A 146 -44.14 -25.35 12.23
C GLU A 146 -44.52 -26.55 13.09
N ARG A 147 -43.57 -27.10 13.87
CA ARG A 147 -43.84 -28.15 14.87
C ARG A 147 -44.87 -27.73 15.92
N LYS A 148 -44.85 -26.45 16.33
CA LYS A 148 -45.86 -25.90 17.26
C LYS A 148 -47.24 -25.78 16.63
N ARG A 149 -47.34 -25.42 15.34
CA ARG A 149 -48.62 -25.39 14.61
C ARG A 149 -49.24 -26.77 14.50
N MET A 150 -48.47 -27.78 14.12
CA MET A 150 -48.97 -29.16 14.02
C MET A 150 -49.53 -29.67 15.36
N LYS A 151 -48.85 -29.38 16.48
CA LYS A 151 -49.35 -29.73 17.82
C LYS A 151 -50.62 -28.97 18.23
N ALA A 152 -50.78 -27.73 17.78
CA ALA A 152 -51.99 -26.96 18.05
C ALA A 152 -53.18 -27.47 17.24
N ASP A 153 -52.95 -27.87 15.99
CA ASP A 153 -53.97 -28.45 15.11
C ASP A 153 -54.42 -29.85 15.55
N GLU A 154 -53.51 -30.67 16.10
CA GLU A 154 -53.86 -31.94 16.76
C GLU A 154 -54.79 -31.72 17.96
N LYS A 155 -54.45 -30.78 18.85
CA LYS A 155 -55.29 -30.43 20.00
C LYS A 155 -56.65 -29.87 19.61
N ASN A 156 -56.72 -29.10 18.51
CA ASN A 156 -57.99 -28.60 17.99
C ASN A 156 -58.84 -29.70 17.34
N LYS A 157 -58.22 -30.72 16.71
CA LYS A 157 -58.94 -31.91 16.22
C LYS A 157 -59.46 -32.79 17.35
N GLU A 158 -58.68 -32.97 18.43
CA GLU A 158 -59.16 -33.67 19.63
C GLU A 158 -60.29 -32.91 20.32
N ALA A 159 -60.19 -31.58 20.45
CA ALA A 159 -61.27 -30.74 20.99
C ALA A 159 -62.54 -30.73 20.11
N SER A 160 -62.40 -30.92 18.80
CA SER A 160 -63.53 -31.05 17.85
C SER A 160 -64.23 -32.41 17.92
N SER A 161 -63.65 -33.42 18.58
CA SER A 161 -64.24 -34.76 18.70
C SER A 161 -65.16 -34.92 19.92
N PHE A 162 -65.30 -33.89 20.76
CA PHE A 162 -66.19 -33.85 21.91
C PHE A 162 -67.12 -32.63 21.85
N ILE A 163 -68.17 -32.71 21.03
CA ILE A 163 -69.36 -31.86 21.20
C ILE A 163 -70.61 -32.75 21.06
N PRO A 164 -71.37 -32.99 22.16
CA PRO A 164 -72.69 -33.56 22.07
C PRO A 164 -73.64 -32.57 21.37
N ASN A 165 -74.40 -33.13 20.43
CA ASN A 165 -75.46 -32.50 19.67
C ASN A 165 -76.48 -31.80 20.58
N LEU A 166 -76.73 -30.50 20.41
CA LEU A 166 -77.97 -29.87 20.88
C LEU A 166 -78.31 -28.61 20.06
N GLN A 167 -79.39 -28.73 19.28
CA GLN A 167 -80.15 -27.62 18.72
C GLN A 167 -80.83 -26.85 19.87
N ASP A 168 -80.76 -25.51 19.91
CA ASP A 168 -81.85 -24.59 19.49
C ASP A 168 -81.56 -23.11 19.89
N ARG A 169 -81.88 -22.19 18.96
CA ARG A 169 -82.24 -20.74 19.10
C ARG A 169 -81.32 -19.77 19.92
N THR A 170 -80.96 -18.55 19.48
CA THR A 170 -81.72 -17.52 18.73
C THR A 170 -80.79 -16.40 18.20
N GLN A 171 -81.05 -15.97 16.96
CA GLN A 171 -80.81 -14.67 16.25
C GLN A 171 -79.77 -13.63 16.76
N CYS A 172 -78.91 -13.15 15.84
CA CYS A 172 -78.89 -11.76 15.35
C CYS A 172 -77.94 -11.55 14.13
N GLU A 173 -78.57 -11.14 13.02
CA GLU A 173 -78.12 -10.31 11.88
C GLU A 173 -76.90 -10.67 10.98
N LEU A 174 -77.26 -10.92 9.71
CA LEU A 174 -76.44 -10.82 8.50
C LEU A 174 -75.83 -9.41 8.33
N ARG A 175 -74.52 -9.30 8.13
CA ARG A 175 -73.89 -8.45 7.10
C ARG A 175 -72.53 -9.02 6.65
N THR A 176 -72.36 -9.16 5.35
CA THR A 176 -71.09 -9.32 4.61
C THR A 176 -71.22 -8.50 3.32
N PRO A 177 -70.15 -8.19 2.57
CA PRO A 177 -68.69 -8.27 2.81
C PRO A 177 -67.98 -6.93 2.46
N GLU A 178 -66.64 -6.94 2.28
CA GLU A 178 -65.78 -5.96 1.54
C GLU A 178 -64.74 -5.20 2.38
N ASN A 179 -63.50 -5.73 2.43
CA ASN A 179 -62.29 -5.03 1.93
C ASN A 179 -61.02 -5.84 2.28
N LYS A 180 -60.61 -6.72 1.36
CA LYS A 180 -59.25 -7.23 1.27
C LYS A 180 -58.63 -6.67 -0.01
N GLU A 181 -58.22 -5.40 -0.01
CA GLU A 181 -57.40 -4.82 -1.10
C GLU A 181 -57.01 -3.37 -0.79
N GLN A 182 -56.26 -3.13 0.29
CA GLN A 182 -55.70 -1.79 0.51
C GLN A 182 -54.48 -1.79 1.44
N MET A 183 -53.39 -2.46 1.04
CA MET A 183 -52.07 -2.09 1.54
C MET A 183 -50.89 -2.54 0.66
N VAL A 184 -51.12 -2.73 -0.64
CA VAL A 184 -50.05 -2.92 -1.63
C VAL A 184 -50.15 -1.78 -2.65
N LEU A 185 -49.69 -0.59 -2.25
CA LEU A 185 -49.09 0.45 -3.11
C LEU A 185 -49.01 1.73 -2.29
N ARG A 186 -47.84 2.04 -1.73
CA ARG A 186 -47.37 3.44 -1.63
C ARG A 186 -45.92 3.47 -1.12
N ARG A 187 -45.10 4.17 -1.90
CA ARG A 187 -43.75 4.67 -1.62
C ARG A 187 -42.58 3.76 -2.03
N LYS A 188 -42.47 3.51 -3.34
CA LYS A 188 -41.20 3.77 -4.04
C LYS A 188 -41.17 5.25 -4.48
N LYS A 189 -39.96 5.81 -4.53
CA LYS A 189 -39.54 7.04 -5.22
C LYS A 189 -39.43 8.32 -4.36
N LYS A 190 -38.21 8.62 -3.90
CA LYS A 190 -37.51 9.88 -4.20
C LYS A 190 -35.99 9.65 -4.09
N VAL A 191 -35.38 9.51 -5.27
CA VAL A 191 -33.96 9.71 -5.53
C VAL A 191 -33.80 11.21 -5.75
N ASN A 192 -32.86 11.86 -5.05
CA ASN A 192 -32.43 13.23 -5.35
C ASN A 192 -30.98 13.18 -5.82
N TYR A 193 -30.79 13.58 -7.08
CA TYR A 193 -29.53 14.02 -7.67
C TYR A 193 -29.20 15.43 -7.15
N ALA A 194 -27.93 15.71 -6.89
CA ALA A 194 -27.40 17.07 -6.86
C ALA A 194 -26.00 17.04 -7.48
N GLU A 195 -25.94 17.36 -8.77
CA GLU A 195 -24.75 17.87 -9.46
C GLU A 195 -24.92 19.38 -9.63
N SER A 196 -23.87 20.12 -9.26
CA SER A 196 -23.54 21.49 -9.70
C SER A 196 -22.10 21.71 -9.20
N SER A 197 -21.08 21.50 -10.03
CA SER A 197 -20.52 22.45 -11.02
C SER A 197 -20.05 23.78 -10.43
N ASP A 198 -18.88 24.17 -10.95
CA ASP A 198 -18.18 25.46 -10.88
C ASP A 198 -17.24 25.67 -9.69
N SER A 199 -16.07 26.29 -9.82
CA SER A 199 -15.10 26.61 -10.89
C SER A 199 -14.00 27.43 -10.17
N ASP A 200 -12.85 27.61 -10.82
CA ASP A 200 -11.61 28.18 -10.28
C ASP A 200 -11.73 29.56 -9.60
N GLU A 201 -10.97 29.79 -8.51
CA GLU A 201 -10.38 31.12 -8.24
C GLU A 201 -9.10 31.05 -7.38
N TYR A 202 -8.02 31.60 -7.93
CA TYR A 202 -6.76 31.94 -7.27
C TYR A 202 -6.97 33.01 -6.20
N VAL A 203 -6.33 32.89 -5.02
CA VAL A 203 -5.93 34.07 -4.23
C VAL A 203 -4.55 33.86 -3.59
N GLU A 204 -3.65 34.71 -4.05
CA GLU A 204 -2.30 35.03 -3.56
C GLU A 204 -2.35 35.74 -2.20
N GLY A 205 -1.40 35.46 -1.29
CA GLY A 205 -1.43 36.02 0.06
C GLY A 205 -0.10 35.95 0.82
N SER A 206 0.85 36.80 0.42
CA SER A 206 2.05 37.17 1.18
C SER A 206 1.73 37.81 2.54
N LYS A 207 2.50 37.48 3.58
CA LYS A 207 2.87 38.28 4.78
C LYS A 207 3.90 37.45 5.56
N VAL A 208 5.20 37.73 5.50
CA VAL A 208 5.93 38.77 6.25
C VAL A 208 5.44 38.90 7.69
N LEU A 209 6.15 38.23 8.60
CA LEU A 209 6.77 38.80 9.80
C LEU A 209 7.87 37.84 10.29
#